data_AF-A0A3M2RFY6-F1
#
_entry.id   AF-A0A3M2RFY6-F1
#
_cell.length_a   1.000
_cell.length_b   1.000
_cell.length_c   1.000
_cell.angle_alpha   90.00
_cell.angle_beta   90.00
_cell.angle_gamma   90.00
#
_symmetry.space_group_name_H-M   'P 1'
#
loop_
_entity.id
_entity.type
_entity.pdbx_description
1 polymer ?
#
loop_
_entity_poly.entity_id
_entity_poly.type
_entity_poly.pdbx_seq_one_letter_code
_entity_poly.pdbx_strand_id
1 'polypeptide(L)' 'MRYLAVLLFTVFFAGSVLASQCPTLVHEIDQQLKSAQLDSATEARVKELRDRGELLHKQGKHAESVKVLNKAIDELDAAM' A
#
# COMPACT_ATOMS: atom_id res chain seq x y z
N MET A 1 5.95 -4.85 -40.66
CA MET A 1 6.76 -5.52 -39.62
C MET A 1 7.52 -4.55 -38.70
N ARG A 2 8.19 -3.49 -39.20
CA ARG A 2 8.98 -2.58 -38.34
C ARG A 2 8.15 -1.74 -37.35
N TYR A 3 6.95 -1.32 -37.73
CA TYR A 3 6.02 -0.58 -36.85
C TYR A 3 5.28 -1.48 -35.84
N LEU A 4 5.18 -2.79 -36.12
CA LEU A 4 4.57 -3.76 -35.20
C LEU A 4 5.46 -3.98 -33.97
N ALA A 5 6.78 -3.94 -34.15
CA ALA A 5 7.77 -4.05 -33.08
C ALA A 5 7.78 -2.82 -32.15
N VAL A 6 7.49 -1.63 -32.68
CA VAL A 6 7.43 -0.38 -31.90
C VAL A 6 6.16 -0.31 -31.04
N LEU A 7 5.04 -0.87 -31.52
CA LEU A 7 3.76 -0.85 -30.81
C LEU A 7 3.69 -1.86 -29.65
N LEU A 8 4.47 -2.94 -29.70
CA LEU A 8 4.56 -3.93 -28.63
C LEU A 8 5.39 -3.47 -27.42
N PHE A 9 6.26 -2.45 -27.58
CA PHE A 9 7.16 -2.01 -26.51
C PHE A 9 6.49 -1.07 -25.49
N THR A 10 5.40 -0.38 -25.85
CA THR A 10 4.75 0.62 -24.98
C THR A 10 3.77 0.01 -23.98
N VAL A 11 3.24 -1.19 -24.23
CA VAL A 11 2.25 -1.85 -23.35
C VAL A 11 2.89 -2.40 -22.07
N PHE A 12 4.20 -2.67 -22.07
CA PHE A 12 4.88 -3.32 -20.94
C PHE A 12 5.15 -2.37 -19.75
N PHE A 13 5.14 -1.05 -19.96
CA PHE A 13 5.49 -0.08 -18.92
C PHE A 13 4.31 0.38 -18.03
N ALA A 14 3.07 0.06 -18.38
CA ALA A 14 1.91 0.48 -17.56
C ALA A 14 1.72 -0.36 -16.29
N GLY A 15 2.35 -1.55 -16.19
CA GLY A 15 2.18 -2.46 -15.05
C GLY A 15 3.10 -2.19 -13.86
N SER A 16 4.22 -1.48 -14.05
CA SER A 16 5.25 -1.31 -13.01
C SER A 16 4.85 -0.35 -11.89
N VAL A 17 3.98 0.63 -12.15
CA VAL A 17 3.50 1.58 -11.13
C VAL A 17 2.54 0.94 -10.13
N LEU A 18 1.70 -0.01 -10.56
CA LEU A 18 0.73 -0.65 -9.66
C LEU A 18 1.37 -1.65 -8.70
N ALA A 19 2.47 -2.29 -9.09
CA ALA A 19 3.15 -3.29 -8.26
C ALA A 19 3.71 -2.68 -6.95
N SER A 20 4.10 -1.41 -6.98
CA SER A 20 4.80 -0.75 -5.87
C SER A 20 3.89 -0.03 -4.87
N GLN A 21 2.58 0.07 -5.12
CA GLN A 21 1.70 0.87 -4.26
C GLN A 21 1.53 0.28 -2.85
N CYS A 22 1.22 -1.01 -2.73
CA CYS A 22 1.01 -1.63 -1.41
C CYS A 22 2.26 -1.58 -0.53
N PRO A 23 3.47 -1.94 -1.03
CA PRO A 23 4.70 -1.80 -0.25
C PRO A 23 4.98 -0.35 0.21
N THR A 24 4.69 0.65 -0.62
CA THR A 24 4.85 2.07 -0.24
C THR A 24 3.94 2.44 0.92
N LEU A 25 2.65 2.09 0.86
CA LEU A 25 1.69 2.41 1.93
C LEU A 25 2.05 1.71 3.25
N VAL A 26 2.50 0.44 3.20
CA VAL A 26 3.00 -0.27 4.38
C VAL A 26 4.18 0.49 4.99
N HIS A 27 5.14 0.90 4.16
CA HIS A 27 6.30 1.64 4.62
C HIS A 27 5.93 2.99 5.24
N GLU A 28 4.99 3.71 4.64
CA GLU A 28 4.48 4.98 5.14
C GLU A 28 3.90 4.85 6.55
N ILE A 29 3.02 3.87 6.76
CA ILE A 29 2.45 3.55 8.08
C ILE A 29 3.58 3.22 9.08
N ASP A 30 4.53 2.38 8.67
CA ASP A 30 5.67 1.98 9.52
C ASP A 30 6.55 3.18 9.91
N GLN A 31 6.67 4.22 9.07
CA GLN A 31 7.42 5.43 9.40
C GLN A 31 6.63 6.32 10.35
N GLN A 32 5.35 6.59 10.05
CA GLN A 32 4.52 7.45 10.89
C GLN A 32 4.37 6.88 12.30
N LEU A 33 4.19 5.56 12.44
CA LEU A 33 4.12 4.86 13.75
C LEU A 33 5.38 5.04 14.61
N LYS A 34 6.55 5.31 14.04
CA LYS A 34 7.78 5.54 14.83
C LYS A 34 7.77 6.87 15.56
N SER A 35 7.07 7.87 15.00
CA SER A 35 7.05 9.23 15.53
C SER A 35 5.72 9.61 16.18
N ALA A 36 4.63 8.89 15.87
CA ALA A 36 3.31 9.20 16.39
C ALA A 36 3.20 8.90 17.90
N GLN A 37 2.54 9.80 18.63
CA GLN A 37 2.17 9.61 20.03
C GLN A 37 0.69 9.26 20.10
N LEU A 38 0.40 7.97 20.00
CA LEU A 38 -0.96 7.43 19.95
C LEU A 38 -1.30 6.77 21.29
N ASP A 39 -2.59 6.67 21.60
CA ASP A 39 -3.02 5.75 22.64
C ASP A 39 -2.84 4.29 22.18
N SER A 40 -2.72 3.38 23.15
CA SER A 40 -2.44 1.96 22.87
C SER A 40 -3.49 1.27 21.99
N ALA A 41 -4.76 1.70 22.06
CA ALA A 41 -5.83 1.06 21.29
C ALA A 41 -5.76 1.48 19.82
N THR A 42 -5.52 2.77 19.57
CA THR A 42 -5.31 3.28 18.22
C THR A 42 -4.06 2.68 17.57
N GLU A 43 -2.93 2.65 18.29
CA GLU A 43 -1.69 2.05 17.78
C GLU A 43 -1.87 0.58 17.40
N ALA A 44 -2.56 -0.21 18.26
CA ALA A 44 -2.84 -1.61 17.99
C ALA A 44 -3.72 -1.79 16.74
N ARG A 45 -4.73 -0.94 16.57
CA ARG A 45 -5.65 -1.01 15.43
C ARG A 45 -4.97 -0.63 14.10
N VAL A 46 -4.14 0.40 14.09
CA VAL A 46 -3.34 0.79 12.92
C VAL A 46 -2.39 -0.36 12.52
N LYS A 47 -1.72 -0.99 13.50
CA LYS A 47 -0.86 -2.17 13.24
C LYS A 47 -1.64 -3.35 12.67
N GLU A 48 -2.82 -3.65 13.22
CA GLU A 48 -3.69 -4.72 12.70
C GLU A 48 -4.08 -4.46 11.24
N LEU A 49 -4.50 -3.23 10.91
CA LEU A 49 -4.85 -2.86 9.54
C LEU A 49 -3.63 -2.96 8.61
N ARG A 50 -2.47 -2.47 9.05
CA ARG A 50 -1.20 -2.57 8.31
C ARG A 50 -0.84 -4.02 7.99
N ASP A 51 -0.87 -4.92 8.98
CA ASP A 51 -0.53 -6.33 8.81
C ASP A 51 -1.56 -7.06 7.93
N ARG A 52 -2.85 -6.73 8.08
CA ARG A 52 -3.91 -7.25 7.21
C ARG A 52 -3.71 -6.79 5.76
N GLY A 53 -3.33 -5.53 5.55
CA GLY A 53 -2.98 -5.00 4.24
C GLY A 53 -1.83 -5.78 3.60
N GLU A 54 -0.73 -5.97 4.32
CA GLU A 54 0.42 -6.74 3.84
C GLU A 54 0.04 -8.21 3.53
N LEU A 55 -0.80 -8.83 4.35
CA LEU A 55 -1.31 -10.19 4.11
C LEU A 55 -2.14 -10.25 2.82
N LEU A 56 -3.03 -9.28 2.57
CA LEU A 56 -3.82 -9.20 1.34
C LEU A 56 -2.92 -9.04 0.11
N HIS A 57 -1.86 -8.22 0.21
CA HIS A 57 -0.86 -8.11 -0.83
C HIS A 57 -0.18 -9.46 -1.13
N LYS A 58 0.27 -10.19 -0.10
CA LYS A 58 0.88 -11.52 -0.25
C LYS A 58 -0.07 -12.56 -0.88
N GLN A 59 -1.38 -12.36 -0.74
CA GLN A 59 -2.42 -13.19 -1.38
C GLN A 59 -2.76 -12.75 -2.82
N GLY A 60 -2.12 -11.70 -3.35
CA GLY A 60 -2.43 -11.14 -4.67
C GLY A 60 -3.68 -10.24 -4.72
N LYS A 61 -4.28 -9.94 -3.56
CA LYS A 61 -5.49 -9.11 -3.43
C LYS A 61 -5.14 -7.63 -3.34
N HIS A 62 -4.50 -7.09 -4.38
CA HIS A 62 -3.91 -5.74 -4.34
C HIS A 62 -4.92 -4.62 -4.06
N ALA A 63 -6.10 -4.64 -4.70
CA ALA A 63 -7.11 -3.61 -4.47
C ALA A 63 -7.63 -3.62 -3.02
N GLU A 64 -7.82 -4.81 -2.44
CA GLU A 64 -8.23 -4.95 -1.02
C GLU A 64 -7.11 -4.51 -0.08
N SER A 65 -5.85 -4.84 -0.40
CA SER A 65 -4.67 -4.38 0.34
C SER A 65 -4.63 -2.86 0.40
N VAL A 66 -4.72 -2.17 -0.74
CA VAL A 66 -4.69 -0.70 -0.80
C VAL A 66 -5.81 -0.10 0.02
N LYS A 67 -7.03 -0.64 -0.08
CA LYS A 67 -8.17 -0.16 0.70
C LYS A 67 -7.94 -0.27 2.21
N VAL A 68 -7.39 -1.39 2.66
CA VAL A 68 -7.11 -1.61 4.09
C VAL A 68 -5.95 -0.74 4.57
N LEU A 69 -4.91 -0.58 3.77
CA LEU A 69 -3.75 0.27 4.10
C LEU A 69 -4.12 1.75 4.17
N ASN A 70 -4.93 2.26 3.23
CA ASN A 70 -5.42 3.63 3.29
C ASN A 70 -6.29 3.86 4.54
N LYS A 71 -7.09 2.87 4.96
CA LYS A 71 -7.83 2.97 6.22
C LYS A 71 -6.90 3.06 7.43
N ALA A 72 -5.76 2.36 7.42
CA ALA A 72 -4.76 2.47 8.48
C ALA A 72 -4.17 3.89 8.54
N ILE A 73 -3.87 4.47 7.38
CA ILE A 73 -3.38 5.85 7.26
C ILE A 73 -4.45 6.84 7.76
N ASP A 74 -5.71 6.70 7.34
CA ASP A 74 -6.80 7.59 7.78
C ASP A 74 -6.96 7.56 9.31
N GLU A 75 -6.87 6.37 9.93
CA GLU A 75 -6.96 6.23 11.39
C GLU A 75 -5.72 6.80 12.11
N LEU A 76 -4.55 6.67 11.50
CA LEU A 76 -3.30 7.21 12.02
C LEU A 76 -3.28 8.75 11.96
N ASP A 77 -3.64 9.32 10.81
CA ASP A 77 -3.72 10.76 10.59
C ASP A 77 -4.79 11.42 11.47
N ALA A 78 -5.91 10.74 11.72
CA ALA A 78 -6.97 11.25 12.60
C ALA A 78 -6.59 11.27 14.09
N ALA A 79 -5.56 10.51 14.49
CA ALA A 79 -5.15 10.34 15.87
C ALA A 79 -3.84 11.06 16.24
N MET A 80 -3.16 11.63 15.23
CA MET A 80 -2.02 12.54 15.40
C MET A 80 -2.48 13.97 15.70
#